data_AF-A0A959K3Y1-F1
#
_entry.id   AF-A0A959K3Y1-F1
#
_cell.length_a   1.000
_cell.length_b   1.000
_cell.length_c   1.000
_cell.angle_alpha   90.00
_cell.angle_beta   90.00
_cell.angle_gamma   90.00
#
_symmetry.space_group_name_H-M   'P 1'
#
loop_
_entity.id
_entity.type
_entity.pdbx_description
1 polymer ?
#
loop_
_entity_poly.entity_id
_entity_poly.type
_entity_poly.pdbx_seq_one_letter_code
_entity_poly.pdbx_strand_id
1 'polypeptide(L)'
;MDNLAVDGHLFIVDTMSPFNMELEKLPLEFRRVGLKEVLALPLFCNKHDTELFTDIEVGTVDHFDYRTQILFTYRSLAGELRKKEISADLLGAMMNDSEVRILMPGHLIYKTEVKLQGFLLGISDINWYLHEIEEYLSSPGVKNFTFITREMKQLDVCASAGFTPMDFQQILDPIQELPLSSLSVNIVPRKKLCYLIVGTHNHMITPWISGFMGGCDAADDAEMENIISNILLKRCETWAMSPRLYDKLRREDRERILEELHMDVMSHDQNLFTSFNIFK
;
A
#
# COMPACT_ATOMS: atom_id res chain seq x y z
N MET A 1 -12.82 10.61 2.43
CA MET A 1 -13.30 9.31 2.94
C MET A 1 -14.75 9.37 3.40
N ASP A 2 -15.24 10.48 3.96
CA ASP A 2 -16.64 10.63 4.39
C ASP A 2 -17.70 10.27 3.33
N ASN A 3 -17.39 10.47 2.05
CA ASN A 3 -18.26 10.13 0.92
C ASN A 3 -18.38 8.62 0.64
N LEU A 4 -17.48 7.80 1.19
CA LEU A 4 -17.55 6.35 1.13
C LEU A 4 -18.24 5.73 2.35
N ALA A 5 -18.20 6.41 3.50
CA ALA A 5 -18.67 5.83 4.74
C ALA A 5 -20.20 5.69 4.77
N VAL A 6 -20.68 4.59 5.35
CA VAL A 6 -22.09 4.43 5.72
C VAL A 6 -22.16 4.27 7.23
N ASP A 7 -22.90 5.17 7.88
CA ASP A 7 -22.96 5.33 9.33
C ASP A 7 -21.58 5.53 9.97
N GLY A 8 -20.66 6.21 9.28
CA GLY A 8 -19.29 6.45 9.77
C GLY A 8 -18.37 5.22 9.74
N HIS A 9 -18.73 4.19 8.97
CA HIS A 9 -17.96 2.95 8.86
C HIS A 9 -17.59 2.60 7.40
N LEU A 10 -16.50 1.86 7.26
CA LEU A 10 -16.01 1.22 6.03
C LEU A 10 -15.69 -0.26 6.29
N PHE A 11 -15.41 -1.02 5.24
CA PHE A 11 -14.87 -2.36 5.34
C PHE A 11 -13.40 -2.38 4.94
N ILE A 12 -12.58 -3.12 5.68
CA ILE A 12 -11.19 -3.42 5.34
C ILE A 12 -11.00 -4.94 5.32
N VAL A 13 -9.96 -5.42 4.65
CA VAL A 13 -9.44 -6.77 4.87
C VAL A 13 -8.41 -6.68 6.00
N ASP A 14 -8.53 -7.57 6.99
CA ASP A 14 -7.68 -7.59 8.16
C ASP A 14 -7.32 -9.03 8.54
N THR A 15 -6.26 -9.22 9.32
CA THR A 15 -5.94 -10.52 9.87
C THR A 15 -6.91 -10.91 10.98
N MET A 16 -7.40 -12.15 10.94
CA MET A 16 -8.20 -12.69 12.02
C MET A 16 -7.39 -12.70 13.32
N SER A 17 -8.09 -12.51 14.45
CA SER A 17 -7.46 -12.66 15.76
C SER A 17 -6.81 -14.05 15.89
N PRO A 18 -5.57 -14.17 16.42
CA PRO A 18 -4.94 -15.46 16.69
C PRO A 18 -5.78 -16.40 17.56
N PHE A 19 -6.65 -15.86 18.40
CA PHE A 19 -7.57 -16.65 19.25
C PHE A 19 -8.76 -17.24 18.48
N ASN A 20 -9.04 -16.71 17.28
CA ASN A 20 -10.12 -17.13 16.40
C ASN A 20 -9.59 -17.83 15.12
N MET A 21 -8.28 -17.96 14.97
CA MET A 21 -7.68 -18.63 13.82
C MET A 21 -7.95 -20.13 13.89
N GLU A 22 -8.61 -20.65 12.85
CA GLU A 22 -8.70 -22.09 12.61
C GLU A 22 -7.59 -22.47 11.61
N LEU A 23 -6.85 -23.54 11.90
CA LEU A 23 -5.70 -23.99 11.10
C LEU A 23 -6.02 -24.23 9.61
N GLU A 24 -7.27 -24.52 9.28
CA GLU A 24 -7.73 -24.83 7.92
C GLU A 24 -8.37 -23.64 7.19
N LYS A 25 -8.54 -22.49 7.86
CA LYS A 25 -9.14 -21.28 7.27
C LYS A 25 -8.09 -20.24 6.93
N LEU A 26 -8.38 -19.45 5.89
CA LEU A 26 -7.58 -18.27 5.57
C LEU A 26 -7.57 -17.32 6.78
N PRO A 27 -6.40 -16.82 7.21
CA PRO A 27 -6.30 -15.96 8.38
C PRO A 27 -6.70 -14.51 8.08
N LEU A 28 -7.58 -14.28 7.09
CA LEU A 28 -8.02 -12.97 6.63
C LEU A 28 -9.55 -12.87 6.68
N GLU A 29 -10.06 -11.74 7.11
CA GLU A 29 -11.50 -11.46 7.13
C GLU A 29 -11.83 -10.03 6.72
N PHE A 30 -13.07 -9.81 6.29
CA PHE A 30 -13.60 -8.46 6.14
C PHE A 30 -14.08 -7.94 7.49
N ARG A 31 -13.48 -6.84 7.94
CA ARG A 31 -13.86 -6.17 9.19
C ARG A 31 -14.53 -4.84 8.88
N ARG A 32 -15.71 -4.62 9.48
CA ARG A 32 -16.36 -3.29 9.49
C ARG A 32 -15.69 -2.45 10.56
N VAL A 33 -15.17 -1.29 10.17
CA VAL A 33 -14.33 -0.43 11.00
C VAL A 33 -14.81 1.02 10.95
N GLY A 34 -14.65 1.75 12.05
CA GLY A 34 -15.00 3.16 12.11
C GLY A 34 -14.01 4.02 11.31
N LEU A 35 -14.45 5.16 10.78
CA LEU A 35 -13.61 6.05 9.96
C LEU A 35 -12.29 6.47 10.61
N LYS A 36 -12.26 6.58 11.95
CA LYS A 36 -11.05 6.94 12.70
C LYS A 36 -10.06 5.79 12.87
N GLU A 37 -10.49 4.57 12.58
CA GLU A 37 -9.67 3.35 12.63
C GLU A 37 -9.26 2.89 11.22
N VAL A 38 -10.02 3.28 10.19
CA VAL A 38 -9.73 2.93 8.79
C VAL A 38 -8.42 3.54 8.35
N LEU A 39 -7.48 2.69 7.94
CA LEU A 39 -6.13 3.11 7.49
C LEU A 39 -5.39 3.97 8.54
N ALA A 40 -5.80 3.89 9.81
CA ALA A 40 -5.26 4.69 10.88
C ALA A 40 -3.98 4.04 11.41
N LEU A 41 -2.85 4.43 10.84
CA LEU A 41 -1.55 4.25 11.47
C LEU A 41 -1.18 5.57 12.16
N PRO A 42 -0.93 5.58 13.48
CA PRO A 42 -0.45 6.78 14.17
C PRO A 42 1.02 7.01 13.77
N LEU A 43 1.22 7.70 12.64
CA LEU A 43 2.54 7.97 12.07
C LEU A 43 3.17 9.22 12.66
N PHE A 44 2.37 10.26 12.85
CA PHE A 44 2.81 11.58 13.31
C PHE A 44 2.05 11.97 14.58
N CYS A 45 2.63 12.86 15.39
CA CYS A 45 1.85 13.47 16.46
C CYS A 45 0.78 14.38 15.85
N ASN A 46 -0.35 14.55 16.53
CA ASN A 46 -1.49 15.33 16.00
C ASN A 46 -1.09 16.71 15.48
N LYS A 47 -0.13 17.38 16.15
CA LYS A 47 0.36 18.69 15.72
C LYS A 47 1.04 18.61 14.34
N HIS A 48 2.04 17.75 14.19
CA HIS A 48 2.79 17.64 12.94
C HIS A 48 1.96 17.03 11.82
N ASP A 49 1.06 16.07 12.13
CA ASP A 49 0.12 15.50 11.16
C ASP A 49 -0.77 16.60 10.56
N THR A 50 -1.36 17.43 11.45
CA THR A 50 -2.21 18.55 11.02
C THR A 50 -1.39 19.56 10.23
N GLU A 51 -0.26 20.03 10.76
CA GLU A 51 0.56 21.06 10.10
C GLU A 51 1.05 20.64 8.71
N LEU A 52 1.38 19.35 8.51
CA LEU A 52 1.92 18.85 7.26
C LEU A 52 0.84 18.49 6.23
N PHE A 53 -0.28 17.90 6.67
CA PHE A 53 -1.28 17.32 5.77
C PHE A 53 -2.59 18.11 5.65
N THR A 54 -2.74 19.23 6.37
CA THR A 54 -3.95 20.08 6.24
C THR A 54 -4.25 20.42 4.77
N ASP A 55 -3.22 20.70 3.97
CA ASP A 55 -3.33 21.05 2.55
C ASP A 55 -4.00 19.96 1.69
N ILE A 56 -3.86 18.68 2.09
CA ILE A 56 -4.43 17.54 1.35
C ILE A 56 -5.70 16.97 2.00
N GLU A 57 -6.06 17.42 3.20
CA GLU A 57 -7.23 16.95 3.94
C GLU A 57 -8.40 17.94 3.82
N VAL A 58 -8.12 19.23 3.99
CA VAL A 58 -9.14 20.28 4.18
C VAL A 58 -9.37 21.07 2.88
N GLY A 59 -10.62 21.51 2.66
CA GLY A 59 -10.92 22.45 1.59
C GLY A 59 -10.89 21.87 0.17
N THR A 60 -10.51 22.71 -0.80
CA THR A 60 -10.35 22.32 -2.21
C THR A 60 -8.91 21.89 -2.45
N VAL A 61 -8.71 20.59 -2.66
CA VAL A 61 -7.40 19.98 -2.90
C VAL A 61 -7.19 19.85 -4.40
N ASP A 62 -6.09 20.40 -4.90
CA ASP A 62 -5.65 20.20 -6.28
C ASP A 62 -4.78 18.94 -6.36
N HIS A 63 -5.36 17.85 -6.89
CA HIS A 63 -4.68 16.56 -6.97
C HIS A 63 -3.61 16.52 -8.08
N PHE A 64 -3.55 17.54 -8.94
CA PHE A 64 -2.54 17.70 -9.97
C PHE A 64 -1.37 18.57 -9.52
N ASP A 65 -1.48 19.24 -8.37
CA ASP A 65 -0.38 19.98 -7.78
C ASP A 65 0.72 19.04 -7.29
N TYR A 66 1.97 19.38 -7.61
CA TYR A 66 3.12 18.55 -7.31
C TYR A 66 3.34 18.39 -5.80
N ARG A 67 3.14 19.46 -5.01
CA ARG A 67 3.30 19.38 -3.55
C ARG A 67 2.24 18.46 -2.95
N THR A 68 1.00 18.56 -3.42
CA THR A 68 -0.08 17.64 -3.04
C THR A 68 0.28 16.18 -3.32
N GLN A 69 0.77 15.89 -4.52
CA GLN A 69 1.21 14.53 -4.91
C GLN A 69 2.38 14.02 -4.06
N ILE A 70 3.34 14.90 -3.73
CA ILE A 70 4.42 14.58 -2.80
C ILE A 70 3.90 14.26 -1.41
N LEU A 71 2.95 15.04 -0.87
CA LEU A 71 2.39 14.78 0.47
C LEU A 71 1.64 13.45 0.54
N PHE A 72 0.88 13.08 -0.51
CA PHE A 72 0.28 11.75 -0.60
C PHE A 72 1.34 10.64 -0.62
N THR A 73 2.40 10.83 -1.40
CA THR A 73 3.54 9.89 -1.46
C THR A 73 4.22 9.75 -0.11
N TYR A 74 4.50 10.87 0.56
CA TYR A 74 5.14 10.92 1.88
C TYR A 74 4.34 10.13 2.90
N ARG A 75 3.02 10.37 2.96
CA ARG A 75 2.13 9.66 3.89
C ARG A 75 2.07 8.16 3.59
N SER A 76 2.03 7.78 2.30
CA SER A 76 2.05 6.37 1.88
C SER A 76 3.32 5.67 2.37
N LEU A 77 4.48 6.27 2.10
CA LEU A 77 5.79 5.70 2.42
C LEU A 77 6.05 5.70 3.93
N ALA A 78 5.63 6.72 4.68
CA ALA A 78 5.70 6.71 6.14
C ALA A 78 4.84 5.59 6.75
N GLY A 79 3.65 5.34 6.17
CA GLY A 79 2.80 4.20 6.52
C GLY A 79 3.49 2.87 6.30
N GLU A 80 4.11 2.69 5.13
CA GLU A 80 4.89 1.50 4.79
C GLU A 80 6.10 1.30 5.69
N LEU A 81 6.85 2.38 5.98
CA LEU A 81 7.98 2.35 6.91
C LEU A 81 7.54 1.81 8.26
N ARG A 82 6.49 2.39 8.84
CA ARG A 82 6.05 2.03 10.18
C ARG A 82 5.59 0.57 10.28
N LYS A 83 4.88 0.07 9.27
CA LYS A 83 4.48 -1.35 9.22
C LYS A 83 5.69 -2.28 9.16
N LYS A 84 6.72 -1.93 8.38
CA LYS A 84 7.95 -2.71 8.28
C LYS A 84 8.78 -2.66 9.57
N GLU A 85 8.87 -1.50 10.23
CA GLU A 85 9.51 -1.37 11.55
C GLU A 85 8.86 -2.28 12.59
N ILE A 86 7.52 -2.21 12.72
CA ILE A 86 6.77 -3.07 13.66
C ILE A 86 7.02 -4.55 13.35
N SER A 87 7.05 -4.91 12.06
CA SER A 87 7.30 -6.29 11.64
C SER A 87 8.73 -6.73 11.93
N ALA A 88 9.72 -5.87 11.70
CA ALA A 88 11.12 -6.13 12.00
C ALA A 88 11.36 -6.26 13.52
N ASP A 89 10.74 -5.40 14.33
CA ASP A 89 10.80 -5.46 15.80
C ASP A 89 10.23 -6.78 16.31
N LEU A 90 9.06 -7.20 15.80
CA LEU A 90 8.42 -8.45 16.20
C LEU A 90 9.29 -9.67 15.84
N LEU A 91 9.76 -9.75 14.59
CA LEU A 91 10.58 -10.88 14.15
C LEU A 91 11.95 -10.87 14.85
N GLY A 92 12.55 -9.70 15.07
CA GLY A 92 13.79 -9.53 15.81
C GLY A 92 13.65 -10.01 17.26
N ALA A 93 12.55 -9.64 17.94
CA ALA A 93 12.25 -10.13 19.28
C ALA A 93 12.10 -11.66 19.32
N MET A 94 11.35 -12.24 18.37
CA MET A 94 11.20 -13.70 18.26
C MET A 94 12.55 -14.42 18.05
N MET A 95 13.46 -13.83 17.27
CA MET A 95 14.77 -14.41 16.96
C MET A 95 15.79 -14.28 18.10
N ASN A 96 15.63 -13.26 18.95
CA ASN A 96 16.48 -13.00 20.11
C ASN A 96 16.01 -13.73 21.37
N ASP A 97 14.76 -14.17 21.41
CA ASP A 97 14.23 -14.98 22.52
C ASP A 97 14.68 -16.44 22.38
N SER A 98 15.47 -16.90 23.36
CA SER A 98 16.01 -18.26 23.36
C SER A 98 14.93 -19.34 23.49
N GLU A 99 13.86 -19.10 24.24
CA GLU A 99 12.80 -20.08 24.45
C GLU A 99 11.98 -20.25 23.16
N VAL A 100 11.58 -19.14 22.54
CA VAL A 100 10.88 -19.15 21.25
C VAL A 100 11.73 -19.84 20.19
N ARG A 101 13.02 -19.48 20.11
CA ARG A 101 13.94 -20.04 19.11
C ARG A 101 14.17 -21.54 19.27
N ILE A 102 14.22 -22.06 20.50
CA ILE A 102 14.36 -23.51 20.77
C ILE A 102 13.11 -24.27 20.31
N LEU A 103 11.93 -23.68 20.48
CA LEU A 103 10.65 -24.29 20.11
C LEU A 103 10.34 -24.21 18.61
N MET A 104 11.04 -23.34 17.86
CA MET A 104 10.84 -23.16 16.43
C MET A 104 11.54 -24.24 15.59
N PRO A 105 10.82 -24.89 14.64
CA PRO A 105 11.45 -25.70 13.61
C PRO A 105 12.51 -24.93 12.82
N GLY A 106 13.64 -25.57 12.49
CA GLY A 106 14.77 -24.90 11.82
C GLY A 106 14.41 -24.22 10.48
N HIS A 107 13.46 -24.77 9.72
CA HIS A 107 12.99 -24.14 8.49
C HIS A 107 12.20 -22.83 8.74
N LEU A 108 11.53 -22.71 9.90
CA LEU A 108 10.88 -21.45 10.30
C LEU A 108 11.91 -20.43 10.75
N ILE A 109 12.97 -20.85 11.45
CA ILE A 109 14.08 -19.96 11.84
C ILE A 109 14.67 -19.30 10.59
N TYR A 110 15.03 -20.10 9.58
CA TYR A 110 15.58 -19.59 8.33
C TYR A 110 14.61 -18.64 7.62
N LYS A 111 13.33 -19.01 7.50
CA LYS A 111 12.30 -18.15 6.87
C LYS A 111 12.14 -16.82 7.62
N THR A 112 12.13 -16.86 8.95
CA THR A 112 12.04 -15.67 9.79
C THR A 112 13.26 -14.77 9.62
N GLU A 113 14.46 -15.34 9.56
CA GLU A 113 15.71 -14.59 9.35
C GLU A 113 15.72 -13.89 7.97
N VAL A 114 15.38 -14.61 6.91
CA VAL A 114 15.25 -14.03 5.55
C VAL A 114 14.22 -12.90 5.54
N LYS A 115 13.06 -13.10 6.18
CA LYS A 115 12.00 -12.08 6.26
C LYS A 115 12.46 -10.84 7.03
N LEU A 116 13.17 -11.02 8.15
CA LEU A 116 13.74 -9.92 8.91
C LEU A 116 14.73 -9.12 8.07
N GLN A 117 15.65 -9.78 7.36
CA GLN A 117 16.59 -9.09 6.46
C GLN A 117 15.87 -8.34 5.34
N GLY A 118 14.84 -8.94 4.74
CA GLY A 118 14.00 -8.26 3.74
C GLY A 118 13.33 -7.00 4.27
N PHE A 119 12.83 -7.02 5.52
CA PHE A 119 12.27 -5.80 6.13
C PHE A 119 13.34 -4.74 6.40
N LEU A 120 14.53 -5.12 6.87
CA LEU A 120 15.62 -4.17 7.11
C LEU A 120 16.08 -3.48 5.82
N LEU A 121 16.20 -4.23 4.72
CA LEU A 121 16.49 -3.67 3.39
C LEU A 121 15.36 -2.73 2.94
N GLY A 122 14.10 -3.17 3.04
CA GLY A 122 12.96 -2.33 2.68
C GLY A 122 12.84 -1.05 3.52
N ILE A 123 13.23 -1.08 4.80
CA ILE A 123 13.31 0.10 5.66
C ILE A 123 14.38 1.07 5.14
N SER A 124 15.57 0.55 4.80
CA SER A 124 16.65 1.36 4.22
C SER A 124 16.20 2.05 2.93
N ASP A 125 15.53 1.31 2.05
CA ASP A 125 15.03 1.83 0.78
C ASP A 125 14.00 2.95 1.01
N ILE A 126 13.02 2.72 1.88
CA ILE A 126 11.98 3.72 2.17
C ILE A 126 12.59 4.97 2.80
N ASN A 127 13.55 4.84 3.72
CA ASN A 127 14.24 5.99 4.32
C ASN A 127 14.94 6.86 3.29
N TRP A 128 15.53 6.26 2.25
CA TRP A 128 16.11 7.01 1.15
C TRP A 128 15.04 7.84 0.40
N TYR A 129 13.89 7.24 0.06
CA TYR A 129 12.80 7.96 -0.60
C TYR A 129 12.21 9.07 0.29
N LEU A 130 12.03 8.81 1.59
CA LEU A 130 11.54 9.80 2.55
C LEU A 130 12.52 10.97 2.66
N HIS A 131 13.82 10.71 2.67
CA HIS A 131 14.84 11.75 2.68
C HIS A 131 14.72 12.68 1.45
N GLU A 132 14.62 12.13 0.24
CA GLU A 132 14.42 12.92 -0.99
C GLU A 132 13.14 13.78 -0.94
N ILE A 133 12.06 13.24 -0.35
CA ILE A 133 10.81 13.97 -0.17
C ILE A 133 10.97 15.09 0.86
N GLU A 134 11.61 14.82 2.00
CA GLU A 134 11.85 15.79 3.06
C GLU A 134 12.75 16.93 2.63
N GLU A 135 13.76 16.64 1.79
CA GLU A 135 14.58 17.67 1.15
C GLU A 135 13.73 18.59 0.28
N TYR A 136 12.85 18.04 -0.57
CA TYR A 136 11.91 18.84 -1.37
C TYR A 136 10.95 19.65 -0.50
N LEU A 137 10.38 19.05 0.56
CA LEU A 137 9.43 19.73 1.44
C LEU A 137 10.08 20.86 2.24
N SER A 138 11.35 20.71 2.61
CA SER A 138 12.13 21.70 3.39
C SER A 138 12.66 22.83 2.52
N SER A 139 13.08 22.52 1.30
CA SER A 139 13.61 23.49 0.34
C SER A 139 13.07 23.19 -1.06
N PRO A 140 11.85 23.66 -1.39
CA PRO A 140 11.23 23.41 -2.69
C PRO A 140 12.14 23.86 -3.83
N GLY A 141 12.62 22.88 -4.60
CA GLY A 141 13.60 23.09 -5.66
C GLY A 141 13.39 22.09 -6.78
N VAL A 142 14.34 21.17 -6.93
CA VAL A 142 14.30 20.16 -7.99
C VAL A 142 13.14 19.19 -7.76
N LYS A 143 12.35 18.95 -8.81
CA LYS A 143 11.25 18.00 -8.79
C LYS A 143 11.78 16.61 -9.14
N ASN A 144 12.23 15.87 -8.13
CA ASN A 144 12.84 14.55 -8.27
C ASN A 144 11.85 13.40 -8.46
N PHE A 145 10.54 13.67 -8.45
CA PHE A 145 9.50 12.68 -8.65
C PHE A 145 8.71 12.96 -9.93
N THR A 146 8.19 11.90 -10.54
CA THR A 146 7.25 11.96 -11.65
C THR A 146 5.93 11.36 -11.20
N PHE A 147 4.83 12.02 -11.58
CA PHE A 147 3.49 11.63 -11.19
C PHE A 147 2.59 11.46 -12.41
N ILE A 148 1.67 10.50 -12.31
CA ILE A 148 0.47 10.42 -13.14
C ILE A 148 -0.72 10.57 -12.20
N THR A 149 -1.64 11.46 -12.57
CA THR A 149 -2.89 11.66 -11.85
C THR A 149 -4.05 11.49 -12.81
N ARG A 150 -4.98 10.61 -12.44
CA ARG A 150 -6.20 10.35 -13.20
C ARG A 150 -7.41 10.70 -12.35
N GLU A 151 -8.22 11.61 -12.87
CA GLU A 151 -9.56 11.87 -12.35
C GLU A 151 -10.53 10.90 -13.03
N MET A 152 -11.40 10.26 -12.24
CA MET A 152 -12.39 9.30 -12.75
C MET A 152 -13.70 9.37 -11.97
N LYS A 153 -14.72 8.68 -12.48
CA LYS A 153 -15.98 8.49 -11.77
C LYS A 153 -15.74 7.90 -10.38
N GLN A 154 -16.58 8.26 -9.41
CA GLN A 154 -16.43 7.76 -8.04
C GLN A 154 -16.41 6.24 -8.01
N LEU A 155 -15.35 5.69 -7.41
CA LEU A 155 -15.25 4.29 -7.01
C LEU A 155 -15.46 4.21 -5.50
N ASP A 156 -16.10 3.14 -5.07
CA ASP A 156 -16.47 2.93 -3.67
C ASP A 156 -15.30 2.31 -2.85
N VAL A 157 -14.06 2.75 -3.12
CA VAL A 157 -12.81 2.28 -2.50
C VAL A 157 -11.84 3.42 -2.19
N CYS A 158 -10.94 3.21 -1.24
CA CYS A 158 -9.75 4.03 -1.04
C CYS A 158 -8.55 3.17 -0.65
N ALA A 159 -7.36 3.62 -1.05
CA ALA A 159 -6.10 2.95 -0.72
C ALA A 159 -4.95 3.95 -0.76
N SER A 160 -3.89 3.61 -0.02
CA SER A 160 -2.62 4.32 -0.04
C SER A 160 -1.55 3.27 0.24
N ALA A 161 -0.64 3.09 -0.70
CA ALA A 161 0.37 2.04 -0.62
C ALA A 161 1.65 2.44 -1.34
N GLY A 162 2.77 1.90 -0.87
CA GLY A 162 4.03 1.86 -1.60
C GLY A 162 4.37 0.43 -1.95
N PHE A 163 4.82 0.16 -3.18
CA PHE A 163 5.27 -1.18 -3.56
C PHE A 163 6.46 -1.14 -4.51
N THR A 164 7.22 -2.23 -4.51
CA THR A 164 8.44 -2.42 -5.31
C THR A 164 8.19 -3.56 -6.30
N PRO A 165 7.96 -3.27 -7.59
CA PRO A 165 7.84 -4.32 -8.60
C PRO A 165 9.19 -4.99 -8.81
N MET A 166 9.32 -6.24 -8.37
CA MET A 166 10.56 -7.00 -8.52
C MET A 166 10.54 -7.89 -9.76
N ASP A 167 11.59 -7.78 -10.57
CA ASP A 167 11.97 -8.80 -11.52
C ASP A 167 13.02 -9.71 -10.88
N PHE A 168 12.59 -10.85 -10.36
CA PHE A 168 13.50 -11.81 -9.70
C PHE A 168 14.59 -12.34 -10.65
N GLN A 169 14.45 -12.20 -11.97
CA GLN A 169 15.50 -12.55 -12.92
C GLN A 169 16.62 -11.49 -12.99
N GLN A 170 16.36 -10.28 -12.51
CA GLN A 170 17.28 -9.14 -12.55
C GLN A 170 17.90 -8.78 -11.19
N ILE A 171 17.49 -9.44 -10.10
CA ILE A 171 18.14 -9.29 -8.78
C ILE A 171 19.49 -10.01 -8.82
N LEU A 172 20.49 -9.32 -9.36
CA LEU A 172 21.85 -9.83 -9.56
C LEU A 172 22.85 -9.29 -8.52
N ASP A 173 22.46 -8.27 -7.74
CA ASP A 173 23.34 -7.64 -6.77
C ASP A 173 23.12 -8.20 -5.36
N PRO A 174 24.06 -9.00 -4.82
CA PRO A 174 23.97 -9.53 -3.46
C PRO A 174 24.21 -8.48 -2.36
N ILE A 175 24.62 -7.25 -2.71
CA ILE A 175 25.00 -6.20 -1.75
C ILE A 175 23.99 -5.04 -1.72
N GLN A 176 23.16 -4.88 -2.76
CA GLN A 176 22.17 -3.79 -2.94
C GLN A 176 22.70 -2.42 -2.48
N GLU A 177 23.54 -1.79 -3.32
CA GLU A 177 24.10 -0.46 -3.02
C GLU A 177 23.10 0.70 -3.17
N LEU A 178 22.04 0.51 -3.96
CA LEU A 178 21.01 1.51 -4.26
C LEU A 178 19.61 1.00 -3.87
N PRO A 179 18.67 1.92 -3.55
CA PRO A 179 17.31 1.52 -3.26
C PRO A 179 16.63 0.84 -4.43
N LEU A 180 15.75 -0.13 -4.16
CA LEU A 180 14.94 -0.73 -5.21
C LEU A 180 13.91 0.25 -5.75
N SER A 181 13.66 0.16 -7.06
CA SER A 181 12.70 0.99 -7.76
C SER A 181 11.28 0.77 -7.22
N SER A 182 10.68 1.82 -6.68
CA SER A 182 9.41 1.74 -5.95
C SER A 182 8.40 2.76 -6.45
N LEU A 183 7.12 2.39 -6.38
CA LEU A 183 5.97 3.21 -6.70
C LEU A 183 5.18 3.53 -5.44
N SER A 184 4.61 4.73 -5.42
CA SER A 184 3.50 5.06 -4.53
C SER A 184 2.21 5.09 -5.33
N VAL A 185 1.13 4.60 -4.72
CA VAL A 185 -0.21 4.65 -5.29
C VAL A 185 -1.19 5.14 -4.24
N ASN A 186 -1.99 6.13 -4.62
CA ASN A 186 -3.05 6.69 -3.80
C ASN A 186 -4.36 6.70 -4.58
N ILE A 187 -5.37 6.05 -4.03
CA ILE A 187 -6.75 6.02 -4.55
C ILE A 187 -7.60 6.86 -3.59
N VAL A 188 -7.92 8.08 -4.01
CA VAL A 188 -8.47 9.12 -3.17
C VAL A 188 -9.90 9.46 -3.59
N PRO A 189 -10.91 9.04 -2.81
CA PRO A 189 -12.29 9.44 -3.05
C PRO A 189 -12.52 10.88 -2.58
N ARG A 190 -12.99 11.76 -3.48
CA ARG A 190 -13.31 13.16 -3.17
C ARG A 190 -14.64 13.56 -3.81
N LYS A 191 -15.63 13.88 -2.99
CA LYS A 191 -16.99 14.23 -3.43
C LYS A 191 -17.58 13.13 -4.34
N LYS A 192 -17.82 13.42 -5.62
CA LYS A 192 -18.38 12.52 -6.64
C LYS A 192 -17.32 11.97 -7.61
N LEU A 193 -16.05 12.14 -7.28
CA LEU A 193 -14.92 11.72 -8.09
C LEU A 193 -13.99 10.83 -7.28
N CYS A 194 -13.17 10.09 -8.00
CA CYS A 194 -12.03 9.36 -7.46
C CYS A 194 -10.78 9.82 -8.20
N TYR A 195 -9.66 9.93 -7.47
CA TYR A 195 -8.36 10.25 -8.03
C TYR A 195 -7.43 9.07 -7.83
N LEU A 196 -6.77 8.65 -8.90
CA LEU A 196 -5.61 7.76 -8.84
C LEU A 196 -4.36 8.63 -8.98
N ILE A 197 -3.47 8.61 -8.01
CA ILE A 197 -2.17 9.27 -8.06
C ILE A 197 -1.10 8.18 -7.97
N VAL A 198 -0.27 8.08 -9.00
CA VAL A 198 0.86 7.15 -9.07
C VAL A 198 2.15 7.95 -9.16
N GLY A 199 3.10 7.69 -8.26
CA GLY A 199 4.35 8.45 -8.17
C GLY A 199 5.59 7.57 -8.06
N THR A 200 6.67 7.97 -8.71
CA THR A 200 7.99 7.33 -8.62
C THR A 200 9.11 8.38 -8.62
N HIS A 201 10.26 8.04 -8.06
CA HIS A 201 11.46 8.86 -8.19
C HIS A 201 12.04 8.79 -9.62
N ASN A 202 12.53 9.91 -10.15
CA ASN A 202 12.96 10.05 -11.54
C ASN A 202 14.16 9.15 -11.91
N HIS A 203 15.07 8.94 -10.96
CA HIS A 203 16.22 8.04 -11.16
C HIS A 203 15.87 6.56 -11.03
N MET A 204 14.65 6.22 -10.63
CA MET A 204 14.22 4.85 -10.34
C MET A 204 13.23 4.31 -11.39
N ILE A 205 13.09 4.98 -12.53
CA ILE A 205 12.14 4.57 -13.56
C ILE A 205 12.71 3.38 -14.33
N THR A 206 12.08 2.21 -14.16
CA THR A 206 12.34 1.01 -14.95
C THR A 206 11.40 0.93 -16.16
N PRO A 207 11.67 0.08 -17.16
CA PRO A 207 10.74 -0.17 -18.26
C PRO A 207 9.36 -0.63 -17.77
N TRP A 208 9.31 -1.46 -16.72
CA TRP A 208 8.04 -1.90 -16.11
C TRP A 208 7.28 -0.72 -15.50
N ILE A 209 7.96 0.12 -14.71
CA ILE A 209 7.34 1.30 -14.08
C ILE A 209 6.80 2.26 -15.14
N SER A 210 7.60 2.56 -16.16
CA SER A 210 7.17 3.40 -17.28
C SER A 210 5.95 2.83 -18.00
N GLY A 211 5.92 1.51 -18.25
CA GLY A 211 4.79 0.82 -18.87
C GLY A 211 3.53 0.85 -17.99
N PHE A 212 3.66 0.58 -16.69
CA PHE A 212 2.56 0.64 -15.73
C PHE A 212 1.96 2.05 -15.64
N MET A 213 2.82 3.05 -15.52
CA MET A 213 2.46 4.46 -15.50
C MET A 213 1.75 4.86 -16.80
N GLY A 214 2.31 4.55 -17.97
CA GLY A 214 1.68 4.81 -19.26
C GLY A 214 0.32 4.11 -19.43
N GLY A 215 0.18 2.88 -18.92
CA GLY A 215 -1.10 2.16 -18.89
C GLY A 215 -2.15 2.84 -18.04
N CYS A 216 -1.77 3.40 -16.88
CA CYS A 216 -2.67 4.19 -16.05
C CYS A 216 -3.15 5.48 -16.76
N ASP A 217 -2.26 6.14 -17.52
CA ASP A 217 -2.62 7.39 -18.21
C ASP A 217 -3.55 7.16 -19.41
N ALA A 218 -3.30 6.10 -20.18
CA ALA A 218 -4.04 5.79 -21.40
C ALA A 218 -5.38 5.07 -21.18
N ALA A 219 -5.59 4.48 -19.99
CA ALA A 219 -6.75 3.62 -19.73
C ALA A 219 -8.09 4.36 -19.77
N ASP A 220 -9.09 3.71 -20.37
CA ASP A 220 -10.49 4.09 -20.24
C ASP A 220 -11.09 3.72 -18.85
N ASP A 221 -12.35 4.08 -18.60
CA ASP A 221 -13.00 3.82 -17.31
C ASP A 221 -13.05 2.33 -16.93
N ALA A 222 -13.27 1.43 -17.90
CA ALA A 222 -13.41 0.00 -17.65
C ALA A 222 -12.03 -0.66 -17.45
N GLU A 223 -11.02 -0.20 -18.20
CA GLU A 223 -9.62 -0.58 -18.01
C GLU A 223 -9.11 -0.08 -16.64
N MET A 224 -9.49 1.14 -16.25
CA MET A 224 -9.12 1.72 -14.96
C MET A 224 -9.68 0.93 -13.78
N GLU A 225 -10.93 0.46 -13.85
CA GLU A 225 -11.50 -0.45 -12.85
C GLU A 225 -10.68 -1.75 -12.70
N ASN A 226 -10.18 -2.31 -13.82
CA ASN A 226 -9.31 -3.49 -13.78
C ASN A 226 -7.94 -3.18 -13.18
N ILE A 227 -7.33 -2.04 -13.54
CA ILE A 227 -6.05 -1.57 -12.99
C ILE A 227 -6.19 -1.39 -11.48
N ILE A 228 -7.25 -0.74 -11.01
CA ILE A 228 -7.49 -0.53 -9.59
C ILE A 228 -7.73 -1.85 -8.86
N SER A 229 -8.51 -2.77 -9.44
CA SER A 229 -8.68 -4.12 -8.86
C SER A 229 -7.34 -4.84 -8.71
N ASN A 230 -6.46 -4.73 -9.71
CA ASN A 230 -5.11 -5.29 -9.66
C ASN A 230 -4.26 -4.66 -8.56
N ILE A 231 -4.26 -3.33 -8.45
CA ILE A 231 -3.54 -2.62 -7.39
C ILE A 231 -4.03 -3.09 -6.01
N LEU A 232 -5.34 -3.10 -5.79
CA LEU A 232 -5.93 -3.44 -4.49
C LEU A 232 -5.66 -4.89 -4.09
N LEU A 233 -5.66 -5.83 -5.04
CA LEU A 233 -5.54 -7.26 -4.76
C LEU A 233 -4.11 -7.79 -4.83
N LYS A 234 -3.20 -7.09 -5.52
CA LYS A 234 -1.82 -7.56 -5.76
C LYS A 234 -0.73 -6.65 -5.19
N ARG A 235 -1.04 -5.39 -4.87
CA ARG A 235 -0.04 -4.37 -4.54
C ARG A 235 -0.34 -3.59 -3.26
N CYS A 236 -1.55 -3.68 -2.72
CA CYS A 236 -1.95 -2.98 -1.51
C CYS A 236 -2.21 -3.97 -0.37
N GLU A 237 -1.41 -3.88 0.69
CA GLU A 237 -1.66 -4.64 1.92
C GLU A 237 -2.90 -4.14 2.67
N THR A 238 -3.20 -2.84 2.57
CA THR A 238 -4.32 -2.23 3.29
C THR A 238 -5.08 -1.29 2.37
N TRP A 239 -6.37 -1.54 2.24
CA TRP A 239 -7.32 -0.72 1.51
C TRP A 239 -8.70 -0.85 2.14
N ALA A 240 -9.57 0.10 1.83
CA ALA A 240 -10.93 0.10 2.36
C ALA A 240 -11.95 0.22 1.23
N MET A 241 -13.13 -0.34 1.47
CA MET A 241 -14.29 -0.21 0.61
C MET A 241 -15.49 0.34 1.38
N SER A 242 -16.40 0.99 0.66
CA SER A 242 -17.69 1.38 1.22
C SER A 242 -18.52 0.14 1.60
N PRO A 243 -19.41 0.24 2.60
CA PRO A 243 -20.42 -0.78 2.86
C PRO A 243 -21.30 -1.07 1.64
N ARG A 244 -21.56 -0.07 0.78
CA ARG A 244 -22.34 -0.26 -0.45
C ARG A 244 -21.67 -1.20 -1.45
N LEU A 245 -20.35 -1.11 -1.59
CA LEU A 245 -19.60 -2.03 -2.45
C LEU A 245 -19.56 -3.42 -1.83
N TYR A 246 -19.27 -3.50 -0.53
CA TYR A 246 -19.27 -4.76 0.20
C TYR A 246 -20.60 -5.52 0.02
N ASP A 247 -21.74 -4.84 0.20
CA ASP A 247 -23.07 -5.43 0.10
C ASP A 247 -23.43 -5.88 -1.33
N LYS A 248 -22.81 -5.29 -2.36
CA LYS A 248 -22.97 -5.72 -3.76
C LYS A 248 -22.17 -6.96 -4.10
N LEU A 249 -21.02 -7.17 -3.46
CA LEU A 249 -20.19 -8.35 -3.69
C LEU A 249 -20.94 -9.61 -3.22
N ARG A 250 -21.00 -10.65 -4.07
CA ARG A 250 -21.50 -11.95 -3.64
C ARG A 250 -20.53 -12.59 -2.66
N ARG A 251 -20.98 -13.61 -1.94
CA ARG A 251 -20.13 -14.30 -0.96
C ARG A 251 -18.89 -14.90 -1.65
N GLU A 252 -19.06 -15.50 -2.81
CA GLU A 252 -17.99 -16.12 -3.58
C GLU A 252 -16.94 -15.09 -4.05
N ASP A 253 -17.40 -13.87 -4.38
CA ASP A 253 -16.51 -12.78 -4.78
C ASP A 253 -15.67 -12.28 -3.58
N ARG A 254 -16.27 -12.24 -2.38
CA ARG A 254 -15.56 -11.89 -1.14
C ARG A 254 -14.52 -12.96 -0.77
N GLU A 255 -14.90 -14.23 -0.86
CA GLU A 255 -13.98 -15.36 -0.62
C GLU A 255 -12.80 -15.31 -1.60
N ARG A 256 -13.06 -15.07 -2.89
CA ARG A 256 -12.02 -14.90 -3.91
C ARG A 256 -11.06 -13.74 -3.58
N ILE A 257 -11.57 -12.60 -3.11
CA ILE A 257 -10.70 -11.47 -2.70
C ILE A 257 -9.73 -11.92 -1.58
N LEU A 258 -10.23 -12.63 -0.58
CA LEU A 258 -9.42 -13.09 0.55
C LEU A 258 -8.38 -14.14 0.09
N GLU A 259 -8.76 -15.05 -0.79
CA GLU A 259 -7.85 -16.04 -1.39
C GLU A 259 -6.73 -15.37 -2.18
N GLU A 260 -7.08 -14.43 -3.07
CA GLU A 260 -6.10 -13.73 -3.90
C GLU A 260 -5.12 -12.88 -3.08
N LEU A 261 -5.60 -12.22 -2.01
CA LEU A 261 -4.74 -11.47 -1.09
C LEU A 261 -3.82 -12.41 -0.28
N HIS A 262 -4.32 -13.58 0.13
CA HIS A 262 -3.52 -14.53 0.91
C HIS A 262 -2.41 -15.19 0.07
N MET A 263 -2.72 -15.59 -1.17
CA MET A 263 -1.75 -16.25 -2.04
C MET A 263 -0.55 -15.36 -2.36
N ASP A 264 -0.79 -14.06 -2.52
CA ASP A 264 0.22 -13.11 -2.98
C ASP A 264 0.87 -12.30 -1.84
N VAL A 265 0.53 -12.57 -0.58
CA VAL A 265 0.99 -11.79 0.59
C VAL A 265 2.52 -11.72 0.71
N MET A 266 3.24 -12.70 0.14
CA MET A 266 4.71 -12.77 0.15
C MET A 266 5.33 -12.53 -1.23
N SER A 267 4.52 -12.24 -2.25
CA SER A 267 5.01 -12.08 -3.61
C SER A 267 5.21 -10.61 -3.94
N HIS A 268 6.37 -10.30 -4.49
CA HIS A 268 6.71 -8.97 -4.98
C HIS A 268 6.95 -8.98 -6.50
N ASP A 269 6.58 -10.08 -7.17
CA ASP A 269 6.78 -10.26 -8.60
C ASP A 269 6.05 -9.16 -9.38
N GLN A 270 6.74 -8.52 -10.31
CA GLN A 270 6.17 -7.48 -11.16
C GLN A 270 5.04 -8.01 -12.09
N ASN A 271 4.94 -9.33 -12.29
CA ASN A 271 3.93 -9.98 -13.14
C ASN A 271 2.68 -10.46 -12.39
N LEU A 272 2.53 -10.13 -11.10
CA LEU A 272 1.28 -10.39 -10.38
C LEU A 272 0.13 -9.61 -11.02
N PHE A 273 -0.89 -10.35 -11.45
CA PHE A 273 -2.09 -9.83 -12.07
C PHE A 273 -3.32 -10.65 -11.64
N THR A 274 -4.48 -10.01 -11.67
CA THR A 274 -5.78 -10.65 -11.53
C THR A 274 -6.72 -10.25 -12.65
N SER A 275 -7.47 -11.24 -13.14
CA SER A 275 -8.60 -11.03 -14.02
C SER A 275 -9.88 -10.63 -13.26
N PHE A 276 -9.84 -10.65 -11.92
CA PHE A 276 -10.98 -10.26 -11.10
C PHE A 276 -11.13 -8.75 -11.08
N ASN A 277 -12.35 -8.28 -11.36
CA ASN A 277 -12.72 -6.88 -11.25
C ASN A 277 -13.70 -6.74 -10.08
N ILE A 278 -13.30 -6.04 -9.02
CA ILE A 278 -14.09 -5.92 -7.79
C ILE A 278 -15.34 -5.04 -7.96
N PHE A 279 -15.48 -4.35 -9.09
CA PHE A 279 -16.56 -3.42 -9.39
C PHE A 279 -17.66 -4.02 -10.28
N LYS A 280 -17.49 -5.26 -10.74
CA LYS A 280 -18.40 -5.95 -11.68
C LYS A 280 -19.14 -7.11 -11.06
#